data_AF-A0A2I0QBH8-F1
#
_entry.id   AF-A0A2I0QBH8-F1
#
_cell.length_a   1.000
_cell.length_b   1.000
_cell.length_c   1.000
_cell.angle_alpha   90.00
_cell.angle_beta   90.00
_cell.angle_gamma   90.00
#
_symmetry.space_group_name_H-M   'P 1'
#
loop_
_entity.id
_entity.type
_entity.pdbx_description
1 polymer ?
#
loop_
_entity_poly.entity_id
_entity_poly.type
_entity_poly.pdbx_seq_one_letter_code
_entity_poly.pdbx_strand_id
1 'polypeptide(L)'
;MKESILIGLLQNAALLLAFSMLYQNVWIKNEASKSISAKIIVGLVLSSIGIILMSTPWMMVPGITFDMRSVLLSVSGLFFGPIPTIIAMFITGIVRVAIGGDGLWMGLAVILTSGSIGLLWRKYRPTWKSNNYYLELLAMGLTVNILMAFYTVLLPANLMLPTLKVIAIPI
;
A
#
# COMPACT_ATOMS: atom_id res chain seq x y z
N MET A 1 13.33 -16.06 -12.94
CA MET A 1 13.10 -14.60 -13.08
C MET A 1 11.70 -14.27 -13.60
N LYS A 2 11.27 -14.73 -14.78
CA LYS A 2 9.94 -14.39 -15.34
C LYS A 2 8.75 -14.88 -14.50
N GLU A 3 8.81 -16.10 -13.95
CA GLU A 3 7.71 -16.65 -13.14
C GLU A 3 7.51 -15.90 -11.82
N SER A 4 8.60 -15.46 -11.18
CA SER A 4 8.56 -14.66 -9.95
C SER A 4 7.89 -13.29 -10.16
N ILE A 5 8.12 -12.66 -11.32
CA ILE A 5 7.47 -11.38 -11.66
C ILE A 5 5.97 -11.58 -11.95
N LEU A 6 5.62 -12.64 -12.71
CA LEU A 6 4.24 -12.92 -13.08
C LEU A 6 3.36 -13.15 -11.85
N ILE A 7 3.82 -13.97 -10.92
CA ILE A 7 3.03 -14.29 -9.73
C ILE A 7 2.94 -13.01 -8.83
N GLY A 8 3.93 -12.12 -8.84
CA GLY A 8 3.91 -10.81 -8.15
C GLY A 8 2.85 -9.87 -8.67
N LEU A 9 2.77 -9.76 -9.99
CA LEU A 9 1.72 -9.02 -10.66
C LEU A 9 0.35 -9.66 -10.40
N LEU A 10 0.23 -10.98 -10.41
CA LEU A 10 -1.01 -11.69 -10.12
C LEU A 10 -1.49 -11.48 -8.67
N GLN A 11 -0.59 -11.50 -7.68
CA GLN A 11 -0.96 -11.22 -6.29
C GLN A 11 -1.44 -9.78 -6.11
N ASN A 12 -0.75 -8.81 -6.72
CA ASN A 12 -1.20 -7.41 -6.71
C ASN A 12 -2.55 -7.23 -7.41
N ALA A 13 -2.74 -7.87 -8.57
CA ALA A 13 -4.02 -7.85 -9.28
C ALA A 13 -5.13 -8.49 -8.46
N ALA A 14 -4.88 -9.64 -7.82
CA ALA A 14 -5.82 -10.31 -6.94
C ALA A 14 -6.19 -9.45 -5.73
N LEU A 15 -5.20 -8.77 -5.12
CA LEU A 15 -5.42 -7.83 -4.02
C LEU A 15 -6.32 -6.66 -4.45
N LEU A 16 -6.02 -6.04 -5.60
CA LEU A 16 -6.83 -4.96 -6.15
C LEU A 16 -8.25 -5.41 -6.50
N LEU A 17 -8.41 -6.61 -7.05
CA LEU A 17 -9.71 -7.22 -7.32
C LEU A 17 -10.48 -7.46 -6.03
N ALA A 18 -9.85 -8.03 -5.01
CA ALA A 18 -10.46 -8.21 -3.69
C ALA A 18 -10.94 -6.87 -3.11
N PHE A 19 -10.15 -5.79 -3.25
CA PHE A 19 -10.59 -4.45 -2.84
C PHE A 19 -11.72 -3.89 -3.67
N SER A 20 -11.71 -4.07 -4.99
CA SER A 20 -12.83 -3.64 -5.81
C SER A 20 -14.13 -4.32 -5.37
N MET A 21 -14.09 -5.63 -5.07
CA MET A 21 -15.25 -6.40 -4.61
C MET A 21 -15.70 -5.96 -3.21
N LEU A 22 -14.76 -5.83 -2.26
CA LEU A 22 -15.07 -5.34 -0.92
C LEU A 22 -15.65 -3.92 -0.95
N TYR A 23 -15.06 -3.03 -1.76
CA TYR A 23 -15.52 -1.66 -1.90
C TYR A 23 -16.91 -1.60 -2.54
N GLN A 24 -17.13 -2.35 -3.62
CA GLN A 24 -18.41 -2.37 -4.34
C GLN A 24 -19.54 -2.96 -3.51
N ASN A 25 -19.28 -4.08 -2.84
CA ASN A 25 -20.32 -4.80 -2.08
C ASN A 25 -20.61 -4.14 -0.73
N VAL A 26 -19.61 -3.52 -0.09
CA VAL A 26 -19.75 -3.02 1.28
C VAL A 26 -19.84 -1.49 1.34
N TRP A 27 -19.18 -0.76 0.44
CA TRP A 27 -18.89 0.67 0.60
C TRP A 27 -19.53 1.62 -0.42
N ILE A 28 -19.82 1.17 -1.65
CA ILE A 28 -20.28 2.04 -2.76
C ILE A 28 -21.54 2.86 -2.44
N LYS A 29 -22.51 2.29 -1.71
CA LYS A 29 -23.84 2.91 -1.60
C LYS A 29 -24.00 3.91 -0.47
N ASN A 30 -23.19 3.85 0.61
CA ASN A 30 -23.45 4.70 1.79
C ASN A 30 -22.26 4.86 2.74
N GLU A 31 -21.07 5.10 2.20
CA GLU A 31 -19.83 5.21 2.98
C GLU A 31 -19.89 6.20 4.16
N ALA A 32 -20.41 7.42 3.94
CA ALA A 32 -20.49 8.44 4.99
C ALA A 32 -21.44 8.01 6.13
N SER A 33 -22.50 7.26 5.79
CA SER A 33 -23.51 6.75 6.70
C SER A 33 -23.11 5.45 7.42
N LYS A 34 -21.95 4.85 7.10
CA LYS A 34 -21.49 3.64 7.80
C LYS A 34 -21.16 3.95 9.26
N SER A 35 -21.60 3.06 10.15
CA SER A 35 -21.26 3.11 11.57
C SER A 35 -19.75 3.06 11.78
N ILE A 36 -19.29 3.65 12.88
CA ILE A 36 -17.89 3.58 13.29
C ILE A 36 -17.42 2.13 13.43
N SER A 37 -18.28 1.23 13.90
CA SER A 37 -18.00 -0.20 14.03
C SER A 37 -17.68 -0.86 12.68
N ALA A 38 -18.44 -0.57 11.62
CA ALA A 38 -18.16 -1.11 10.30
C ALA A 38 -16.81 -0.61 9.75
N LYS A 39 -16.46 0.65 10.02
CA LYS A 39 -15.15 1.23 9.64
C LYS A 39 -13.99 0.57 10.39
N ILE A 40 -14.19 0.26 11.67
CA ILE A 40 -13.20 -0.48 12.46
C ILE A 40 -13.01 -1.90 11.92
N ILE A 41 -14.08 -2.63 11.65
CA ILE A 41 -14.01 -4.00 11.10
C ILE A 41 -13.24 -4.01 9.77
N VAL A 42 -13.53 -3.08 8.86
CA VAL A 42 -12.78 -2.97 7.60
C VAL A 42 -11.31 -2.63 7.84
N GLY A 43 -11.02 -1.71 8.76
CA GLY A 43 -9.64 -1.40 9.15
C GLY A 43 -8.89 -2.63 9.67
N LEU A 44 -9.55 -3.47 10.47
CA LEU A 44 -8.98 -4.74 10.96
C LEU A 44 -8.73 -5.73 9.82
N VAL A 45 -9.68 -5.91 8.91
CA VAL A 45 -9.51 -6.79 7.73
C VAL A 45 -8.33 -6.33 6.87
N LEU A 46 -8.24 -5.03 6.59
CA LEU A 46 -7.12 -4.44 5.84
C LEU A 46 -5.78 -4.65 6.56
N SER A 47 -5.78 -4.53 7.89
CA SER A 47 -4.60 -4.80 8.72
C SER A 47 -4.18 -6.26 8.64
N SER A 48 -5.12 -7.21 8.71
CA SER A 48 -4.83 -8.63 8.57
C SER A 48 -4.20 -8.95 7.21
N ILE A 49 -4.69 -8.35 6.14
CA ILE A 49 -4.08 -8.47 4.80
C ILE A 49 -2.67 -7.90 4.82
N GLY A 50 -2.46 -6.71 5.41
CA GLY A 50 -1.14 -6.11 5.54
C GLY A 50 -0.13 -6.96 6.32
N ILE A 51 -0.60 -7.65 7.37
CA ILE A 51 0.21 -8.59 8.14
C ILE A 51 0.61 -9.79 7.27
N ILE A 52 -0.34 -10.39 6.55
CA ILE A 52 -0.06 -11.51 5.64
C ILE A 52 1.00 -11.10 4.61
N LEU A 53 0.86 -9.93 3.99
CA LEU A 53 1.83 -9.39 3.04
C LEU A 53 3.22 -9.17 3.65
N MET A 54 3.31 -8.84 4.94
CA MET A 54 4.58 -8.74 5.66
C MET A 54 5.19 -10.10 6.00
N SER A 55 4.35 -11.11 6.28
CA SER A 55 4.79 -12.47 6.63
C SER A 55 5.19 -13.31 5.41
N THR A 56 4.72 -12.96 4.21
CA THR A 56 5.12 -13.60 2.95
C THR A 56 5.92 -12.63 2.08
N PRO A 57 7.13 -12.21 2.50
CA PRO A 57 7.93 -11.27 1.72
C PRO A 57 8.35 -11.92 0.42
N TRP A 58 7.86 -11.38 -0.68
CA TRP A 58 8.31 -11.83 -1.99
C TRP A 58 9.68 -11.29 -2.31
N MET A 59 10.69 -12.16 -2.22
CA MET A 59 12.03 -11.86 -2.70
C MET A 59 12.15 -12.13 -4.21
N MET A 60 12.22 -11.08 -5.04
CA MET A 60 12.53 -11.24 -6.47
C MET A 60 13.98 -11.69 -6.69
N VAL A 61 14.87 -11.29 -5.77
CA VAL A 61 16.31 -11.62 -5.69
C VAL A 61 16.67 -11.71 -4.19
N PRO A 62 17.63 -12.53 -3.75
CA PRO A 62 18.06 -12.55 -2.35
C PRO A 62 18.38 -11.13 -1.85
N GLY A 63 17.68 -10.69 -0.79
CA GLY A 63 17.84 -9.35 -0.21
C GLY A 63 16.90 -8.27 -0.77
N ILE A 64 16.03 -8.56 -1.75
CA ILE A 64 15.16 -7.56 -2.39
C ILE A 64 13.70 -8.01 -2.40
N THR A 65 12.85 -7.29 -1.67
CA THR A 65 11.41 -7.58 -1.51
C THR A 65 10.53 -6.60 -2.28
N PHE A 66 9.50 -7.10 -2.99
CA PHE A 66 8.53 -6.27 -3.70
C PHE A 66 7.46 -5.75 -2.73
N ASP A 67 7.23 -4.43 -2.69
CA ASP A 67 6.43 -3.81 -1.62
C ASP A 67 4.94 -3.63 -1.98
N MET A 68 4.16 -4.68 -1.75
CA MET A 68 2.70 -4.68 -1.91
C MET A 68 1.95 -3.87 -0.84
N ARG A 69 2.62 -3.47 0.24
CA ARG A 69 1.99 -2.79 1.39
C ARG A 69 1.65 -1.34 1.06
N SER A 70 2.50 -0.72 0.26
CA SER A 70 2.30 0.64 -0.24
C SER A 70 0.98 0.76 -1.04
N VAL A 71 0.68 -0.22 -1.90
CA VAL A 71 -0.56 -0.29 -2.68
C VAL A 71 -1.76 -0.53 -1.78
N LEU A 72 -1.66 -1.48 -0.85
CA LEU A 72 -2.69 -1.75 0.15
C LEU A 72 -3.10 -0.46 0.89
N LEU A 73 -2.13 0.25 1.45
CA LEU A 73 -2.37 1.41 2.29
C LEU A 73 -2.86 2.61 1.49
N SER A 74 -2.27 2.86 0.31
CA SER A 74 -2.70 3.95 -0.55
C SER A 74 -4.14 3.76 -1.04
N VAL A 75 -4.47 2.55 -1.53
CA VAL A 75 -5.83 2.20 -1.97
C VAL A 75 -6.81 2.25 -0.80
N SER A 76 -6.40 1.81 0.41
CA SER A 76 -7.25 1.93 1.59
C SER A 76 -7.63 3.39 1.89
N GLY A 77 -6.67 4.31 1.80
CA GLY A 77 -6.89 5.74 1.98
C GLY A 77 -7.86 6.31 0.96
N LEU A 78 -7.64 5.97 -0.31
CA LEU A 78 -8.43 6.50 -1.42
C LEU A 78 -9.89 6.03 -1.37
N PHE A 79 -10.10 4.73 -1.13
CA PHE A 79 -11.43 4.12 -1.23
C PHE A 79 -12.16 4.05 0.11
N PHE A 80 -11.52 3.57 1.17
CA PHE A 80 -12.19 3.28 2.46
C PHE A 80 -12.11 4.43 3.48
N GLY A 81 -11.19 5.38 3.26
CA GLY A 81 -11.17 6.66 3.97
C GLY A 81 -10.36 6.63 5.28
N PRO A 82 -10.45 7.69 6.10
CA PRO A 82 -9.50 7.94 7.19
C PRO A 82 -9.52 6.86 8.27
N ILE A 83 -10.70 6.46 8.76
CA ILE A 83 -10.78 5.54 9.90
C ILE A 83 -10.19 4.16 9.58
N PRO A 84 -10.61 3.45 8.51
CA PRO A 84 -10.02 2.15 8.18
C PRO A 84 -8.51 2.24 7.89
N THR A 85 -8.08 3.31 7.22
CA THR A 85 -6.68 3.51 6.82
C THR A 85 -5.78 3.78 8.00
N ILE A 86 -6.20 4.62 8.95
CA ILE A 86 -5.41 4.90 10.17
C ILE A 86 -5.24 3.61 10.99
N ILE A 87 -6.29 2.79 11.11
CA ILE A 87 -6.21 1.49 11.78
C ILE A 87 -5.20 0.59 11.04
N ALA A 88 -5.31 0.49 9.72
CA ALA A 88 -4.39 -0.28 8.89
C ALA A 88 -2.94 0.18 9.06
N MET A 89 -2.68 1.49 8.96
CA MET A 89 -1.36 2.09 9.16
C MET A 89 -0.81 1.80 10.55
N PHE A 90 -1.64 1.93 11.59
CA PHE A 90 -1.21 1.74 12.98
C PHE A 90 -0.83 0.28 13.25
N ILE A 91 -1.72 -0.66 12.90
CA ILE A 91 -1.48 -2.09 13.15
C ILE A 91 -0.31 -2.60 12.30
N THR A 92 -0.29 -2.28 11.00
CA THR A 92 0.83 -2.68 10.13
C THR A 92 2.15 -2.02 10.55
N GLY A 93 2.11 -0.79 11.04
CA GLY A 93 3.27 -0.10 11.61
C GLY A 93 3.82 -0.81 12.84
N ILE A 94 2.96 -1.20 13.79
CA ILE A 94 3.35 -1.98 14.97
C ILE A 94 4.01 -3.30 14.56
N VAL A 95 3.37 -4.03 13.64
CA VAL A 95 3.89 -5.31 13.16
C VAL A 95 5.23 -5.11 12.44
N ARG A 96 5.41 -4.01 11.69
CA ARG A 96 6.68 -3.69 11.06
C ARG A 96 7.80 -3.47 12.08
N VAL A 97 7.51 -2.77 13.17
CA VAL A 97 8.44 -2.57 14.29
C VAL A 97 8.79 -3.89 14.95
N ALA A 98 7.79 -4.75 15.20
CA ALA A 98 7.99 -6.07 15.80
C ALA A 98 8.87 -6.99 14.94
N ILE A 99 8.74 -6.93 13.60
CA ILE A 99 9.59 -7.70 12.67
C ILE A 99 11.05 -7.17 12.69
N GLY A 100 11.24 -5.86 12.84
CA GLY A 100 12.57 -5.25 12.86
C GLY A 100 13.36 -5.35 11.54
N GLY A 101 14.69 -5.35 11.64
CA GLY A 101 15.63 -5.46 10.51
C GLY A 101 16.01 -4.12 9.85
N ASP A 102 16.98 -4.19 8.95
CA ASP A 102 17.68 -3.03 8.35
C ASP A 102 16.75 -2.05 7.60
N GLY A 103 15.63 -2.55 7.06
CA GLY A 103 14.62 -1.73 6.38
C GLY A 103 13.52 -1.18 7.30
N LEU A 104 13.73 -1.11 8.62
CA LEU A 104 12.70 -0.68 9.58
C LEU A 104 12.22 0.75 9.28
N TRP A 105 13.15 1.71 9.25
CA TRP A 105 12.86 3.13 9.06
C TRP A 105 12.27 3.41 7.67
N MET A 106 12.84 2.81 6.63
CA MET A 106 12.27 2.85 5.28
C MET A 106 10.84 2.32 5.27
N GLY A 107 10.60 1.14 5.86
CA GLY A 107 9.27 0.51 5.88
C GLY A 107 8.23 1.36 6.61
N LEU A 108 8.59 1.97 7.74
CA LEU A 108 7.69 2.88 8.46
C LEU A 108 7.39 4.14 7.66
N ALA A 109 8.40 4.74 7.01
CA ALA A 109 8.20 5.91 6.16
C ALA A 109 7.25 5.59 4.99
N VAL A 110 7.40 4.42 4.35
CA VAL A 110 6.52 3.97 3.27
C VAL A 110 5.09 3.73 3.77
N ILE A 111 4.90 3.09 4.94
CA ILE A 111 3.56 2.87 5.53
C ILE A 111 2.86 4.21 5.79
N LEU A 112 3.56 5.15 6.43
CA LEU A 112 3.00 6.45 6.79
C LEU A 112 2.64 7.28 5.55
N THR A 113 3.55 7.32 4.57
CA THR A 113 3.37 8.15 3.37
C THR A 113 2.38 7.57 2.39
N SER A 114 2.37 6.26 2.15
CA SER A 114 1.41 5.63 1.25
C SER A 114 -0.03 5.80 1.72
N GLY A 115 -0.31 5.53 3.01
CA GLY A 115 -1.63 5.75 3.59
C GLY A 115 -2.02 7.23 3.59
N SER A 116 -1.09 8.13 3.94
CA SER A 116 -1.34 9.58 3.89
C SER A 116 -1.64 10.06 2.47
N ILE A 117 -0.88 9.62 1.46
CA ILE A 117 -1.15 9.96 0.06
C ILE A 117 -2.56 9.55 -0.32
N GLY A 118 -2.98 8.31 0.00
CA GLY A 118 -4.34 7.86 -0.30
C GLY A 118 -5.43 8.75 0.30
N LEU A 119 -5.25 9.16 1.56
CA LEU A 119 -6.19 10.04 2.25
C LEU A 119 -6.19 11.47 1.68
N LEU A 120 -5.01 12.02 1.38
CA LEU A 120 -4.87 13.35 0.82
C LEU A 120 -5.41 13.41 -0.61
N TRP A 121 -5.16 12.37 -1.42
CA TRP A 121 -5.69 12.27 -2.78
C TRP A 121 -7.21 12.30 -2.77
N ARG A 122 -7.82 11.51 -1.89
CA ARG A 122 -9.27 11.50 -1.70
C ARG A 122 -9.81 12.89 -1.30
N LYS A 123 -9.12 13.61 -0.42
CA LYS A 123 -9.56 14.91 0.10
C LYS A 123 -9.41 16.03 -0.94
N TYR A 124 -8.28 16.07 -1.66
CA TYR A 124 -7.95 17.16 -2.58
C TYR A 124 -8.36 16.92 -4.03
N ARG A 125 -8.76 15.70 -4.38
CA ARG A 125 -9.29 15.34 -5.71
C ARG A 125 -10.68 14.74 -5.60
N PRO A 126 -11.70 15.43 -5.05
CA PRO A 126 -13.02 14.84 -4.81
C PRO A 126 -13.73 14.32 -6.09
N THR A 127 -13.37 14.86 -7.27
CA THR A 127 -13.88 14.46 -8.59
C THR A 127 -13.07 13.35 -9.27
N TRP A 128 -12.14 12.71 -8.55
CA TRP A 128 -11.29 11.63 -9.07
C TRP A 128 -12.07 10.48 -9.72
N LYS A 129 -13.35 10.29 -9.34
CA LYS A 129 -14.25 9.27 -9.92
C LYS A 129 -14.95 9.69 -11.22
N SER A 130 -15.13 10.98 -11.49
CA SER A 130 -15.93 11.44 -12.65
C SER A 130 -15.10 11.90 -13.84
N ASN A 131 -13.82 12.19 -13.63
CA ASN A 131 -12.90 12.57 -14.69
C ASN A 131 -12.18 11.32 -15.23
N ASN A 132 -10.90 11.43 -15.61
CA ASN A 132 -10.07 10.30 -16.00
C ASN A 132 -9.61 9.48 -14.78
N TYR A 133 -10.50 8.62 -14.27
CA TYR A 133 -10.25 7.71 -13.15
C TYR A 133 -8.93 6.93 -13.28
N TYR A 134 -8.64 6.40 -14.48
CA TYR A 134 -7.43 5.63 -14.72
C TYR A 134 -6.16 6.48 -14.58
N LEU A 135 -6.18 7.74 -15.03
CA LEU A 135 -5.02 8.64 -14.90
C LEU A 135 -4.80 9.07 -13.45
N GLU A 136 -5.88 9.33 -12.69
CA GLU A 136 -5.77 9.68 -11.26
C GLU A 136 -5.18 8.54 -10.45
N LEU A 137 -5.61 7.29 -10.71
CA LEU A 137 -5.03 6.12 -10.08
C LEU A 137 -3.57 5.88 -10.49
N LEU A 138 -3.25 6.06 -11.77
CA LEU A 138 -1.87 5.94 -12.27
C LEU A 138 -0.97 6.99 -11.61
N ALA A 139 -1.40 8.26 -11.57
CA ALA A 139 -0.65 9.36 -10.98
C ALA A 139 -0.42 9.16 -9.48
N MET A 140 -1.45 8.71 -8.76
CA MET A 140 -1.37 8.39 -7.35
C MET A 140 -0.43 7.21 -7.09
N GLY A 141 -0.55 6.14 -7.87
CA GLY A 141 0.36 4.99 -7.82
C GLY A 141 1.81 5.38 -8.08
N LEU A 142 2.07 6.16 -9.13
CA LEU A 142 3.41 6.68 -9.45
C LEU A 142 3.96 7.53 -8.31
N THR A 143 3.14 8.41 -7.73
CA THR A 143 3.56 9.25 -6.59
C THR A 143 4.01 8.40 -5.41
N VAL A 144 3.26 7.35 -5.07
CA VAL A 144 3.63 6.42 -3.98
C VAL A 144 4.93 5.69 -4.30
N ASN A 145 5.10 5.20 -5.54
CA ASN A 145 6.31 4.48 -5.94
C ASN A 145 7.56 5.38 -5.98
N ILE A 146 7.43 6.63 -6.44
CA ILE A 146 8.54 7.61 -6.42
C ILE A 146 8.97 7.90 -4.98
N LEU A 147 8.02 8.13 -4.07
CA LEU A 147 8.37 8.32 -2.66
C LEU A 147 8.99 7.06 -2.04
N MET A 148 8.50 5.88 -2.37
CA MET A 148 9.12 4.63 -1.94
C MET A 148 10.57 4.52 -2.41
N ALA A 149 10.84 4.82 -3.68
CA ALA A 149 12.19 4.84 -4.24
C ALA A 149 13.08 5.86 -3.49
N PHE A 150 12.53 7.03 -3.17
CA PHE A 150 13.23 8.04 -2.37
C PHE A 150 13.59 7.54 -0.96
N TYR A 151 12.69 6.80 -0.31
CA TYR A 151 12.94 6.26 1.05
C TYR A 151 13.99 5.16 1.10
N THR A 152 14.49 4.67 -0.03
CA THR A 152 15.67 3.78 -0.04
C THR A 152 16.92 4.42 0.58
N VAL A 153 16.97 5.76 0.64
CA VAL A 153 18.05 6.51 1.33
C VAL A 153 18.09 6.22 2.84
N LEU A 154 17.00 5.71 3.43
CA LEU A 154 16.95 5.31 4.84
C LEU A 154 17.53 3.90 5.09
N LEU A 155 17.91 3.18 4.03
CA LEU A 155 18.59 1.88 4.17
C LEU A 155 20.07 2.07 4.52
N PRO A 156 20.70 1.08 5.18
CA PRO A 156 22.14 1.02 5.32
C PRO A 156 22.85 1.12 3.95
N ALA A 157 24.00 1.81 3.91
CA ALA A 157 24.72 2.15 2.67
C ALA A 157 25.07 0.93 1.80
N ASN A 158 25.26 -0.25 2.41
CA ASN A 158 25.50 -1.52 1.73
C ASN A 158 24.27 -2.08 0.98
N LEU A 159 23.06 -1.66 1.34
CA LEU A 159 21.80 -2.13 0.74
C LEU A 159 21.15 -1.09 -0.19
N MET A 160 21.49 0.20 -0.06
CA MET A 160 20.93 1.29 -0.86
C MET A 160 21.04 1.09 -2.38
N LEU A 161 22.27 0.93 -2.88
CA LEU A 161 22.55 0.83 -4.33
C LEU A 161 21.95 -0.44 -4.97
N PRO A 162 22.04 -1.63 -4.34
CA PRO A 162 21.33 -2.83 -4.83
C PRO A 162 19.82 -2.64 -4.91
N THR A 163 19.20 -2.05 -3.89
CA THR A 163 17.74 -1.84 -3.87
C THR A 163 17.30 -0.82 -4.91
N LEU A 164 18.02 0.30 -5.07
CA LEU A 164 17.67 1.34 -6.04
C LEU A 164 17.73 0.83 -7.49
N LYS A 165 18.75 0.04 -7.84
CA LYS A 165 18.88 -0.53 -9.19
C LYS A 165 17.72 -1.45 -9.56
N VAL A 166 17.12 -2.12 -8.59
CA VAL A 166 16.00 -3.02 -8.84
C VAL A 166 14.65 -2.30 -8.83
N ILE A 167 14.48 -1.25 -8.02
CA ILE A 167 13.29 -0.41 -8.05
C ILE A 167 13.22 0.45 -9.31
N ALA A 168 14.37 0.84 -9.88
CA ALA A 168 14.44 1.67 -11.08
C ALA A 168 14.09 0.94 -12.40
N ILE A 169 14.04 -0.39 -12.41
CA ILE A 169 13.74 -1.20 -13.61
C ILE A 169 12.23 -1.33 -13.89
N PRO A 170 11.34 -1.49 -12.86
CA PRO A 170 9.90 -1.59 -13.06
C PRO A 170 9.12 -0.26 -12.91
N ILE A 171 9.78 0.87 -12.62
CA ILE A 171 9.20 2.23 -12.75
C ILE A 171 9.43 2.72 -14.18
#